data_AF-Q7VTY0-F1
#
_entry.id   AF-Q7VTY0-F1
#
_cell.length_a   1.000
_cell.length_b   1.000
_cell.length_c   1.000
_cell.angle_alpha   90.00
_cell.angle_beta   90.00
_cell.angle_gamma   90.00
#
_symmetry.space_group_name_H-M   'P 1'
#
loop_
_entity.id
_entity.type
_entity.pdbx_description
1 polymer ?
#
loop_
_entity_poly.entity_id
_entity_poly.type
_entity_poly.pdbx_seq_one_letter_code
_entity_poly.pdbx_strand_id
1 'polypeptide(L)'
;MYRPMLDKAQLAEFGLRSDDFPAAVIELWPDNVMPKVVFEAMGSQWRIGFAGPTGLDYGALPGVMRMLGVPPEQETDVFDGVRVMESAALRMMNKK
;
A
#
# COMPACT_ATOMS: atom_id res chain seq x y z
N MET A 1 -7.08 -3.30 14.59
CA MET A 1 -7.94 -3.51 13.39
C MET A 1 -8.16 -2.15 12.75
N TYR A 2 -7.74 -1.92 11.50
CA TYR A 2 -7.99 -0.65 10.80
C TYR A 2 -9.50 -0.50 10.54
N ARG A 3 -10.06 0.66 10.88
CA ARG A 3 -11.45 1.01 10.57
C ARG A 3 -11.39 2.22 9.63
N PRO A 4 -11.93 2.11 8.41
CA PRO A 4 -11.94 3.25 7.49
C PRO A 4 -12.72 4.40 8.12
N MET A 5 -12.26 5.62 7.87
CA MET A 5 -13.00 6.82 8.29
C MET A 5 -14.37 6.84 7.60
N LEU A 6 -15.38 7.35 8.31
CA LEU A 6 -16.69 7.62 7.72
C LEU A 6 -16.53 8.54 6.51
N ASP A 7 -17.38 8.35 5.50
CA ASP A 7 -17.34 9.21 4.33
C ASP A 7 -17.73 10.66 4.70
N LYS A 8 -17.43 11.61 3.81
CA LYS A 8 -17.70 13.03 4.08
C LYS A 8 -19.19 13.32 4.31
N ALA A 9 -20.10 12.59 3.67
CA ALA A 9 -21.54 12.77 3.83
C ALA A 9 -22.02 12.26 5.20
N GLN A 10 -21.50 11.10 5.63
CA GLN A 10 -21.75 10.54 6.95
C GLN A 10 -21.21 11.44 8.06
N LEU A 11 -20.02 12.01 7.90
CA LEU A 11 -19.47 12.98 8.86
C LEU A 11 -20.35 14.24 8.94
N ALA A 12 -20.81 14.74 7.78
CA ALA A 12 -21.67 15.92 7.71
C ALA A 12 -23.04 15.72 8.37
N GLU A 13 -23.61 14.50 8.34
CA GLU A 13 -24.85 14.15 9.05
C GLU A 13 -24.74 14.43 10.56
N PHE A 14 -23.56 14.21 11.13
CA PHE A 14 -23.26 14.49 12.54
C PHE A 14 -22.65 15.89 12.77
N GLY A 15 -22.60 16.74 11.75
CA GLY A 15 -22.02 18.09 11.82
C GLY A 15 -20.49 18.10 11.95
N LEU A 16 -19.82 16.99 11.63
CA LEU A 16 -18.38 16.81 11.74
C LEU A 16 -17.69 17.00 10.38
N ARG A 17 -16.47 17.52 10.42
CA ARG A 17 -15.54 17.64 9.31
C ARG A 17 -14.40 16.64 9.46
N SER A 18 -13.73 16.31 8.36
CA SER A 18 -12.52 15.47 8.40
C SER A 18 -11.46 16.04 9.34
N ASP A 19 -11.37 17.38 9.37
CA ASP A 19 -10.34 18.12 10.09
C ASP A 19 -10.61 18.20 11.59
N ASP A 20 -11.82 17.81 12.04
CA ASP A 20 -12.16 17.72 13.46
C ASP A 20 -11.49 16.50 14.14
N PHE A 21 -10.94 15.58 13.35
CA PHE A 21 -10.20 14.43 13.83
C PHE A 21 -8.70 14.64 13.63
N PRO A 22 -7.86 14.34 14.65
CA PRO A 22 -6.43 14.34 14.44
C PRO A 22 -6.07 13.32 13.36
N ALA A 23 -5.08 13.64 12.54
CA ALA A 23 -4.56 12.71 11.55
C ALA A 23 -4.18 11.40 12.25
N ALA A 24 -4.72 10.28 11.76
CA ALA A 24 -4.42 8.98 12.33
C ALA A 24 -2.93 8.69 12.12
N VAL A 25 -2.16 8.68 13.21
CA VAL A 25 -0.78 8.22 13.19
C VAL A 25 -0.81 6.69 13.27
N ILE A 26 -0.43 6.05 12.16
CA ILE A 26 -0.32 4.59 12.09
C ILE A 26 1.16 4.25 12.24
N GLU A 27 1.51 3.69 13.39
CA GLU A 27 2.85 3.15 13.60
C GLU A 27 3.03 1.87 12.79
N LEU A 28 4.19 1.75 12.14
CA LEU A 28 4.59 0.54 11.44
C LEU A 28 5.53 -0.26 12.33
N TRP A 29 5.31 -1.58 12.36
CA TRP A 29 6.27 -2.50 12.92
C TRP A 29 7.56 -2.41 12.10
N PRO A 30 8.76 -2.52 12.73
CA PRO A 30 10.03 -2.36 12.04
C PRO A 30 10.15 -3.19 10.76
N ASP A 31 9.68 -4.44 10.82
CA ASP A 31 9.75 -5.39 9.70
C ASP A 31 8.86 -4.98 8.50
N ASN A 32 7.83 -4.16 8.74
CA ASN A 32 6.92 -3.68 7.70
C ASN A 32 7.40 -2.38 7.04
N VAL A 33 8.43 -1.73 7.57
CA VAL A 33 8.95 -0.47 7.01
C VAL A 33 9.54 -0.70 5.62
N MET A 34 10.43 -1.69 5.47
CA MET A 34 11.06 -1.97 4.18
C MET A 34 10.08 -2.44 3.10
N PRO A 35 9.17 -3.41 3.37
CA PRO A 35 8.11 -3.76 2.42
C PRO A 35 7.28 -2.55 1.98
N LYS A 36 6.93 -1.65 2.91
CA LYS A 36 6.16 -0.44 2.61
C LYS A 36 6.93 0.49 1.68
N VAL A 37 8.21 0.74 1.97
CA VAL A 37 9.06 1.62 1.13
C VAL A 37 9.23 1.03 -0.28
N VAL A 38 9.47 -0.28 -0.39
CA VAL A 38 9.59 -0.96 -1.68
C VAL A 38 8.27 -0.93 -2.45
N PHE A 39 7.13 -1.19 -1.79
CA PHE A 39 5.81 -1.13 -2.41
C PHE A 39 5.50 0.27 -2.95
N GLU A 40 5.81 1.32 -2.20
CA GLU A 40 5.64 2.71 -2.66
C GLU A 40 6.52 3.03 -3.87
N ALA A 41 7.78 2.60 -3.86
CA ALA A 41 8.68 2.78 -5.00
C ALA A 41 8.21 2.02 -6.25
N MET A 42 7.51 0.91 -6.07
CA MET A 42 6.86 0.15 -7.14
C MET A 42 5.54 0.77 -7.63
N GLY A 43 5.09 1.89 -7.05
CA GLY A 43 3.76 2.45 -7.26
C GLY A 43 3.39 2.81 -8.70
N SER A 44 4.37 3.05 -9.58
CA SER A 44 4.14 3.27 -11.02
C SER A 44 4.11 1.99 -11.86
N GLN A 45 4.59 0.87 -11.29
CA GLN A 45 4.91 -0.36 -12.02
C GLN A 45 3.74 -1.34 -12.03
N TRP A 46 2.56 -0.86 -12.41
CA TRP A 46 1.37 -1.71 -12.56
C TRP A 46 1.27 -2.29 -13.97
N ARG A 47 1.06 -3.60 -14.04
CA ARG A 47 0.57 -4.25 -15.25
C ARG A 47 -0.91 -3.93 -15.40
N ILE A 48 -1.27 -3.41 -16.57
CA ILE A 48 -2.66 -3.03 -16.90
C ILE A 48 -3.24 -4.05 -17.86
N GLY A 49 -4.38 -4.64 -17.49
CA GLY A 49 -5.21 -5.48 -18.34
C GLY A 49 -6.46 -4.75 -18.82
N PHE A 50 -7.35 -5.49 -19.49
CA PHE A 50 -8.59 -4.94 -20.04
C PHE A 50 -9.49 -4.23 -19.00
N ALA A 51 -9.48 -4.72 -17.76
CA ALA A 51 -10.32 -4.23 -16.67
C ALA A 51 -9.55 -3.42 -15.62
N GLY A 52 -8.37 -2.88 -15.94
CA GLY A 52 -7.53 -2.11 -15.02
C GLY A 52 -6.29 -2.87 -14.52
N PRO A 53 -5.70 -2.44 -13.39
CA PRO A 53 -4.49 -3.05 -12.83
C PRO A 53 -4.70 -4.53 -12.46
N THR A 54 -3.77 -5.40 -12.88
CA THR A 54 -3.81 -6.84 -12.59
C THR A 54 -2.74 -7.30 -11.60
N GLY A 55 -1.67 -6.54 -11.46
CA GLY A 55 -0.56 -6.79 -10.53
C GLY A 55 0.62 -5.87 -10.81
N LEU A 56 1.60 -5.86 -9.91
CA LEU A 56 2.88 -5.19 -10.05
C LEU A 56 3.78 -5.98 -11.01
N ASP A 57 4.66 -5.27 -11.71
CA ASP A 57 5.68 -5.88 -12.53
C ASP A 57 6.87 -6.37 -11.70
N TYR A 58 6.85 -7.64 -11.31
CA TYR A 58 7.95 -8.24 -10.55
C TYR A 58 9.29 -8.28 -11.33
N GLY A 59 9.31 -8.04 -12.64
CA GLY A 59 10.55 -7.87 -13.39
C GLY A 59 11.35 -6.64 -12.93
N ALA A 60 10.66 -5.57 -12.51
CA ALA A 60 11.29 -4.35 -11.99
C ALA A 60 11.70 -4.46 -10.51
N LEU A 61 11.09 -5.40 -9.77
CA LEU A 61 11.18 -5.46 -8.31
C LEU A 61 12.62 -5.69 -7.79
N PRO A 62 13.43 -6.63 -8.33
CA PRO A 62 14.81 -6.80 -7.87
C PRO A 62 15.68 -5.56 -8.10
N GLY A 63 15.39 -4.78 -9.16
CA GLY A 63 16.08 -3.51 -9.42
C GLY A 63 15.76 -2.47 -8.37
N VAL A 64 14.47 -2.33 -8.01
CA VAL A 64 14.01 -1.41 -6.97
C VAL A 64 14.55 -1.80 -5.60
N MET A 65 14.49 -3.09 -5.22
CA MET A 65 15.05 -3.59 -3.96
C MET A 65 16.55 -3.28 -3.85
N ARG A 66 17.30 -3.45 -4.93
CA ARG A 66 18.73 -3.10 -4.98
C ARG A 66 18.97 -1.60 -4.82
N MET A 67 18.20 -0.76 -5.50
CA MET A 67 18.33 0.71 -5.41
C MET A 67 18.02 1.22 -3.99
N LEU A 68 17.11 0.55 -3.28
CA LEU A 68 16.73 0.87 -1.90
C LEU A 68 17.64 0.21 -0.85
N GLY A 69 18.62 -0.60 -1.27
CA GLY A 69 19.56 -1.25 -0.36
C GLY A 69 18.93 -2.34 0.52
N VAL A 70 17.94 -3.06 0.00
CA VAL A 70 17.37 -4.22 0.71
C VAL A 70 18.45 -5.29 0.89
N PRO A 71 18.74 -5.75 2.12
CA PRO A 71 19.72 -6.81 2.35
C PRO A 71 19.26 -8.14 1.75
N PRO A 72 20.16 -8.95 1.16
CA PRO A 72 19.81 -10.26 0.58
C PRO A 72 19.04 -11.18 1.53
N GLU A 73 19.37 -11.15 2.82
CA GLU A 73 18.71 -11.94 3.86
C GLU A 73 17.26 -11.49 4.14
N GLN A 74 16.87 -10.27 3.76
CA GLN A 74 15.52 -9.73 3.92
C GLN A 74 14.71 -9.74 2.62
N GLU A 75 15.32 -10.04 1.46
CA GLU A 75 14.63 -9.95 0.16
C GLU A 75 13.35 -10.77 0.12
N THR A 76 13.36 -11.98 0.69
CA THR A 76 12.18 -12.85 0.75
C THR A 76 11.06 -12.25 1.59
N ASP A 77 11.38 -11.74 2.78
CA ASP A 77 10.38 -11.15 3.69
C ASP A 77 9.81 -9.86 3.11
N VAL A 78 10.66 -9.05 2.48
CA VAL A 78 10.26 -7.83 1.77
C VAL A 78 9.37 -8.16 0.59
N PHE A 79 9.72 -9.18 -0.20
CA PHE A 79 8.89 -9.65 -1.30
C PHE A 79 7.51 -10.07 -0.83
N ASP A 80 7.43 -10.91 0.22
CA ASP A 80 6.15 -11.37 0.75
C ASP A 80 5.30 -10.21 1.30
N GLY A 81 5.92 -9.25 1.99
CA GLY A 81 5.23 -8.04 2.43
C GLY A 81 4.66 -7.21 1.27
N VAL A 82 5.42 -7.05 0.18
CA VAL A 82 4.97 -6.36 -1.04
C VAL A 82 3.78 -7.08 -1.67
N ARG A 83 3.77 -8.42 -1.72
CA ARG A 83 2.63 -9.20 -2.24
C ARG A 83 1.35 -9.01 -1.44
N VAL A 84 1.46 -8.89 -0.11
CA VAL A 84 0.32 -8.61 0.75
C VAL A 84 -0.25 -7.22 0.45
N MET A 85 0.61 -6.21 0.33
CA MET A 85 0.22 -4.83 0.00
C MET A 85 -0.40 -4.73 -1.40
N GLU A 86 0.17 -5.40 -2.39
CA GLU A 86 -0.37 -5.51 -3.75
C GLU A 86 -1.78 -6.11 -3.74
N SER A 87 -1.99 -7.23 -3.03
CA SER A 87 -3.32 -7.85 -2.93
C SER A 87 -4.35 -6.89 -2.33
N ALA A 88 -3.98 -6.15 -1.29
CA ALA A 88 -4.83 -5.15 -0.69
C ALA A 88 -5.13 -3.98 -1.66
N ALA A 89 -4.11 -3.48 -2.36
CA ALA A 89 -4.25 -2.41 -3.34
C ALA A 89 -5.17 -2.82 -4.50
N LEU A 90 -5.00 -4.03 -5.06
CA LEU A 90 -5.87 -4.55 -6.12
C LEU A 90 -7.32 -4.67 -5.66
N ARG A 91 -7.58 -5.12 -4.42
CA ARG A 91 -8.94 -5.17 -3.87
C ARG A 91 -9.57 -3.78 -3.79
N MET A 92 -8.80 -2.76 -3.41
CA MET A 92 -9.28 -1.38 -3.30
C MET A 92 -9.48 -0.74 -4.67
N MET A 93 -8.56 -0.94 -5.62
CA MET A 93 -8.63 -0.41 -6.98
C MET A 93 -9.78 -1.04 -7.79
N ASN A 94 -10.09 -2.31 -7.54
CA ASN A 94 -11.18 -3.02 -8.21
C ASN A 94 -12.52 -2.94 -7.46
N LYS A 95 -12.58 -2.21 -6.35
CA LYS A 95 -13.83 -1.98 -5.61
C LYS A 95 -14.72 -1.04 -6.43
N LYS A 96 -15.97 -1.46 -6.68
CA LYS A 96 -17.00 -0.63 -7.33
C LYS A 96 -17.67 0.30 -6.33
#